data_AF-A0A3M6V3L6-F1
#
_entry.id   AF-A0A3M6V3L6-F1
#
_cell.length_a   1.000
_cell.length_b   1.000
_cell.length_c   1.000
_cell.angle_alpha   90.00
_cell.angle_beta   90.00
_cell.angle_gamma   90.00
#
_symmetry.space_group_name_H-M   'P 1'
#
loop_
_entity.id
_entity.type
_entity.pdbx_description
1 polymer ?
#
loop_
_entity_poly.entity_id
_entity_poly.type
_entity_poly.pdbx_seq_one_letter_code
_entity_poly.pdbx_strand_id
1 'polypeptide(L)'
;MATERSPMKVPCENEDLPDKENATDFDEDTLRATADVCRNEGNEAFKKGDFINAVYFYTEGIKLNCNEKVLKAKLYNNRAIAHSKLGNHQDSLRDAEAAIELNPTFLKAIVRG
;
A
#
# COMPACT_ATOMS: atom_id res chain seq x y z
N MET A 1 29.82 9.54 40.01
CA MET A 1 30.37 8.32 39.38
C MET A 1 29.17 7.47 38.98
N ALA A 2 28.83 7.44 37.70
CA ALA A 2 29.32 6.46 36.71
C ALA A 2 28.51 5.14 36.81
N THR A 3 27.51 4.95 35.93
CA THR A 3 27.51 4.02 34.76
C THR A 3 27.66 2.55 35.17
N GLU A 4 26.86 1.56 34.78
CA GLU A 4 25.76 1.39 33.80
C GLU A 4 24.99 0.08 34.21
N ARG A 5 24.04 -0.57 33.50
CA ARG A 5 23.52 -0.55 32.11
C ARG A 5 22.05 -1.02 32.10
N SER A 6 21.29 -0.74 31.04
CA SER A 6 19.96 -1.33 30.79
C SER A 6 20.02 -2.84 30.44
N PRO A 7 18.88 -3.55 30.53
CA PRO A 7 18.26 -3.97 29.28
C PRO A 7 16.75 -3.67 29.25
N MET A 8 16.31 -2.86 28.27
CA MET A 8 14.89 -2.75 27.93
C MET A 8 14.46 -4.03 27.19
N LYS A 9 13.80 -4.94 27.90
CA LYS A 9 12.90 -5.91 27.28
C LYS A 9 11.50 -5.30 27.30
N VAL A 10 11.07 -4.76 26.16
CA VAL A 10 9.68 -4.32 25.96
C VAL A 10 8.98 -5.41 25.16
N PRO A 11 8.05 -6.18 25.76
CA PRO A 11 7.04 -6.87 24.99
C PRO A 11 6.08 -5.79 24.46
N CYS A 12 5.97 -5.63 23.15
CA CYS A 12 4.79 -4.96 22.60
C CYS A 12 3.65 -5.98 22.63
N GLU A 13 2.91 -5.97 23.73
CA GLU A 13 1.60 -6.60 23.82
C GLU A 13 0.63 -5.94 22.83
N ASN A 14 -0.38 -6.70 22.42
CA ASN A 14 -1.38 -6.23 21.46
C ASN A 14 -2.28 -5.20 22.14
N GLU A 15 -2.45 -4.02 21.56
CA GLU A 15 -3.54 -3.11 21.96
C GLU A 15 -4.68 -3.21 20.94
N ASP A 16 -5.87 -3.47 21.49
CA ASP A 16 -7.06 -3.93 20.80
C ASP A 16 -8.11 -2.80 20.76
N LEU A 17 -8.58 -2.48 19.54
CA LEU A 17 -9.76 -1.68 19.18
C LEU A 17 -9.90 -0.23 19.74
N PRO A 18 -10.67 0.63 19.02
CA PRO A 18 -12.08 0.74 19.35
C PRO A 18 -13.02 0.62 18.13
N ASP A 19 -14.16 -0.03 18.36
CA ASP A 19 -15.26 -0.23 17.44
C ASP A 19 -15.79 1.05 16.79
N LYS A 20 -16.14 0.94 15.51
CA LYS A 20 -17.19 1.74 14.88
C LYS A 20 -18.09 0.86 14.04
N GLU A 21 -19.04 0.20 14.70
CA GLU A 21 -20.26 -0.23 14.04
C GLU A 21 -20.91 0.97 13.32
N ASN A 22 -21.18 0.85 12.02
CA ASN A 22 -22.55 0.84 11.49
C ASN A 22 -22.58 0.76 9.95
N ALA A 23 -23.35 -0.20 9.42
CA ALA A 23 -23.99 -0.22 8.10
C ALA A 23 -23.12 -0.08 6.82
N THR A 24 -22.41 -1.16 6.45
CA THR A 24 -22.63 -1.86 5.16
C THR A 24 -22.08 -3.30 5.26
N ASP A 25 -22.97 -4.27 5.43
CA ASP A 25 -22.65 -5.70 5.61
C ASP A 25 -22.34 -6.40 4.26
N PHE A 26 -21.38 -5.87 3.52
CA PHE A 26 -20.84 -6.46 2.28
C PHE A 26 -19.30 -6.45 2.34
N ASP A 27 -18.78 -7.32 3.22
CA ASP A 27 -17.41 -7.82 3.28
C ASP A 27 -16.28 -6.83 2.93
N GLU A 28 -16.02 -5.85 3.81
CA GLU A 28 -14.81 -5.00 3.72
C GLU A 28 -13.53 -5.85 3.69
N ASP A 29 -13.51 -7.00 4.38
CA ASP A 29 -12.38 -7.94 4.34
C ASP A 29 -12.22 -8.62 2.97
N THR A 30 -13.31 -8.96 2.28
CA THR A 30 -13.27 -9.48 0.90
C THR A 30 -12.78 -8.40 -0.06
N LEU A 31 -13.18 -7.14 0.11
CA LEU A 31 -12.63 -6.02 -0.67
C LEU A 31 -11.12 -5.88 -0.46
N ARG A 32 -10.67 -5.90 0.81
CA ARG A 32 -9.24 -5.85 1.21
C ARG A 32 -8.45 -7.02 0.61
N ALA A 33 -8.97 -8.24 0.73
CA ALA A 33 -8.36 -9.45 0.19
C ALA A 33 -8.28 -9.40 -1.35
N THR A 34 -9.34 -8.98 -2.03
CA THR A 34 -9.36 -8.82 -3.49
C THR A 34 -8.35 -7.77 -3.95
N ALA A 35 -8.20 -6.65 -3.24
CA ALA A 35 -7.17 -5.65 -3.54
C ALA A 35 -5.74 -6.16 -3.31
N ASP A 36 -5.52 -7.05 -2.33
CA ASP A 36 -4.24 -7.74 -2.14
C ASP A 36 -3.94 -8.73 -3.27
N VAL A 37 -4.94 -9.51 -3.71
CA VAL A 37 -4.86 -10.38 -4.90
C VAL A 37 -4.52 -9.56 -6.15
N CYS A 38 -5.24 -8.48 -6.43
CA CYS A 38 -4.93 -7.55 -7.54
C CYS A 38 -3.49 -7.01 -7.47
N ARG A 39 -2.98 -6.69 -6.27
CA ARG A 39 -1.58 -6.29 -6.09
C ARG A 39 -0.62 -7.43 -6.44
N ASN A 40 -0.93 -8.65 -6.05
CA ASN A 40 -0.05 -9.81 -6.25
C ASN A 40 -0.03 -10.25 -7.72
N GLU A 41 -1.20 -10.29 -8.39
CA GLU A 41 -1.32 -10.49 -9.85
C GLU A 41 -0.57 -9.41 -10.64
N GLY A 42 -0.73 -8.13 -10.26
CA GLY A 42 0.01 -7.03 -10.85
C GLY A 42 1.53 -7.16 -10.65
N ASN A 43 1.98 -7.62 -9.47
CA ASN A 43 3.39 -7.90 -9.20
C ASN A 43 3.92 -9.06 -10.06
N GLU A 44 3.11 -10.08 -10.33
CA GLU A 44 3.46 -11.19 -11.21
C GLU A 44 3.56 -10.76 -12.68
N ALA A 45 2.59 -10.00 -13.19
CA ALA A 45 2.64 -9.41 -14.51
C ALA A 45 3.89 -8.51 -14.66
N PHE A 46 4.20 -7.69 -13.65
CA PHE A 46 5.39 -6.86 -13.61
C PHE A 46 6.69 -7.68 -13.66
N LYS A 47 6.78 -8.80 -12.92
CA LYS A 47 7.92 -9.74 -12.98
C LYS A 47 8.05 -10.42 -14.34
N LYS A 48 6.94 -10.69 -15.02
CA LYS A 48 6.88 -11.24 -16.40
C LYS A 48 7.26 -10.20 -17.47
N GLY A 49 7.47 -8.93 -17.09
CA GLY A 49 7.75 -7.81 -18.00
C GLY A 49 6.49 -7.24 -18.67
N ASP A 50 5.31 -7.73 -18.31
CA ASP A 50 4.03 -7.27 -18.84
C ASP A 50 3.50 -6.10 -18.00
N PHE A 51 4.07 -4.93 -18.24
CA PHE A 51 3.72 -3.71 -17.52
C PHE A 51 2.31 -3.21 -17.84
N ILE A 52 1.74 -3.58 -19.00
CA ILE A 52 0.39 -3.18 -19.40
C ILE A 52 -0.64 -3.92 -18.53
N ASN A 53 -0.52 -5.26 -18.44
CA ASN A 53 -1.39 -6.04 -17.56
C ASN A 53 -1.12 -5.72 -16.07
N ALA A 54 0.12 -5.41 -15.67
CA ALA A 54 0.39 -4.92 -14.32
C ALA A 54 -0.39 -3.65 -13.98
N VAL A 55 -0.38 -2.63 -14.85
CA VAL A 55 -1.17 -1.39 -14.69
C VAL A 55 -2.68 -1.70 -14.59
N TYR A 56 -3.19 -2.65 -15.39
CA TYR A 56 -4.58 -3.08 -15.32
C TYR A 56 -4.93 -3.65 -13.94
N PHE A 57 -4.19 -4.66 -13.47
CA PHE A 57 -4.48 -5.28 -12.16
C PHE A 57 -4.37 -4.29 -10.99
N TYR A 58 -3.36 -3.40 -10.98
CA TYR A 58 -3.29 -2.37 -9.95
C TYR A 58 -4.47 -1.38 -10.03
N THR A 59 -4.96 -1.07 -11.23
CA THR A 59 -6.13 -0.21 -11.42
C THR A 59 -7.42 -0.86 -10.93
N GLU A 60 -7.61 -2.16 -11.16
CA GLU A 60 -8.73 -2.90 -10.55
C GLU A 60 -8.64 -2.85 -9.02
N GLY A 61 -7.45 -3.09 -8.45
CA GLY A 61 -7.22 -2.95 -7.00
C GLY A 61 -7.53 -1.56 -6.44
N ILE A 62 -7.29 -0.49 -7.21
CA ILE A 62 -7.55 0.91 -6.82
C ILE A 62 -9.04 1.27 -6.92
N LYS A 63 -9.79 0.64 -7.84
CA LYS A 63 -11.24 0.79 -8.00
C LYS A 63 -12.02 0.15 -6.84
N LEU A 64 -11.46 -0.86 -6.18
CA LEU A 64 -12.02 -1.41 -4.96
C LEU A 64 -12.01 -0.33 -3.87
N ASN A 65 -13.18 -0.08 -3.26
CA ASN A 65 -13.37 0.95 -2.25
C ASN A 65 -12.91 0.49 -0.86
N CYS A 66 -11.71 -0.09 -0.77
CA CYS A 66 -11.09 -0.46 0.49
C CYS A 66 -10.81 0.79 1.34
N ASN A 67 -11.25 0.83 2.59
CA ASN A 67 -10.87 1.90 3.54
C ASN A 67 -9.37 1.88 3.90
N GLU A 68 -8.67 0.79 3.59
CA GLU A 68 -7.23 0.58 3.72
C GLU A 68 -6.39 1.54 2.85
N LYS A 69 -6.21 2.79 3.33
CA LYS A 69 -5.36 3.81 2.68
C LYS A 69 -3.93 3.33 2.44
N VAL A 70 -3.40 2.47 3.32
CA VAL A 70 -2.04 1.92 3.20
C VAL A 70 -1.95 0.94 2.03
N LEU A 71 -2.96 0.07 1.84
CA LEU A 71 -3.03 -0.81 0.68
C LEU A 71 -3.22 -0.02 -0.61
N LYS A 72 -4.08 1.00 -0.60
CA LYS A 72 -4.33 1.86 -1.76
C LYS A 72 -3.07 2.63 -2.19
N ALA A 73 -2.31 3.19 -1.24
CA ALA A 73 -1.02 3.84 -1.52
C ALA A 73 0.01 2.87 -2.14
N LYS A 74 0.08 1.61 -1.68
CA LYS A 74 0.95 0.58 -2.27
C LYS A 74 0.57 0.27 -3.73
N LEU A 75 -0.74 0.18 -4.03
CA LEU A 75 -1.24 -0.06 -5.39
C LEU A 75 -0.90 1.11 -6.33
N TYR A 76 -1.13 2.35 -5.91
CA TYR A 76 -0.72 3.54 -6.68
C TYR A 76 0.79 3.57 -6.92
N ASN A 77 1.62 3.32 -5.91
CA ASN A 77 3.06 3.24 -6.05
C ASN A 77 3.49 2.16 -7.07
N ASN A 78 2.91 0.96 -7.02
CA ASN A 78 3.27 -0.10 -7.95
C ASN A 78 2.77 0.19 -9.38
N ARG A 79 1.62 0.87 -9.53
CA ARG A 79 1.13 1.37 -10.82
C ARG A 79 2.03 2.46 -11.39
N ALA A 80 2.51 3.38 -10.55
CA ALA A 80 3.50 4.38 -10.94
C ALA A 80 4.78 3.74 -11.49
N ILE A 81 5.33 2.74 -10.80
CA ILE A 81 6.51 2.01 -11.28
C ILE A 81 6.24 1.32 -12.63
N ALA A 82 5.06 0.72 -12.83
CA ALA A 82 4.68 0.11 -14.10
C ALA A 82 4.52 1.15 -15.24
N HIS A 83 3.89 2.30 -14.98
CA HIS A 83 3.84 3.43 -15.93
C HIS A 83 5.24 3.96 -16.26
N SER A 84 6.13 4.08 -15.27
CA SER A 84 7.52 4.49 -15.48
C SER A 84 8.28 3.50 -16.38
N LYS A 85 8.02 2.19 -16.25
CA LYS A 85 8.57 1.16 -17.17
C LYS A 85 8.00 1.21 -18.59
N LEU A 86 6.78 1.72 -18.76
CA LEU A 86 6.17 1.99 -20.07
C LEU A 86 6.61 3.31 -20.72
N GLY A 87 7.35 4.17 -19.99
CA GLY A 87 7.71 5.53 -20.44
C GLY A 87 6.63 6.59 -20.14
N ASN A 88 5.54 6.21 -19.48
CA ASN A 88 4.44 7.10 -19.09
C ASN A 88 4.79 7.88 -17.81
N HIS A 89 5.83 8.71 -17.87
CA HIS A 89 6.34 9.44 -16.71
C HIS A 89 5.32 10.43 -16.11
N GLN A 90 4.41 10.98 -16.92
CA GLN A 90 3.33 11.87 -16.45
C GLN A 90 2.28 11.11 -15.60
N ASP A 91 1.88 9.91 -16.03
CA ASP A 91 0.97 9.06 -15.24
C ASP A 91 1.66 8.56 -13.97
N SER A 92 2.93 8.16 -14.08
CA SER A 92 3.75 7.74 -12.95
C SER A 92 3.90 8.84 -11.89
N LEU A 93 3.99 10.11 -12.28
CA LEU A 93 4.09 11.22 -11.32
C LEU A 93 2.77 11.41 -10.57
N ARG A 94 1.65 11.45 -11.30
CA ARG A 94 0.30 11.59 -10.70
C ARG A 94 -0.04 10.45 -9.74
N ASP A 95 0.34 9.22 -10.09
CA ASP A 95 0.17 8.06 -9.22
C ASP A 95 1.06 8.11 -7.98
N ALA A 96 2.30 8.60 -8.11
CA ALA A 96 3.18 8.82 -6.96
C ALA A 96 2.62 9.91 -6.03
N GLU A 97 2.12 11.03 -6.56
CA GLU A 97 1.46 12.09 -5.80
C GLU A 97 0.25 11.55 -5.04
N ALA A 98 -0.65 10.81 -5.71
CA ALA A 98 -1.82 10.19 -5.07
C ALA A 98 -1.44 9.19 -3.96
N ALA A 99 -0.36 8.42 -4.12
CA ALA A 99 0.15 7.53 -3.08
C ALA A 99 0.63 8.32 -1.83
N ILE A 100 1.22 9.49 -2.03
CA ILE A 100 1.72 10.38 -0.97
C ILE A 100 0.57 11.06 -0.23
N GLU A 101 -0.46 11.52 -0.95
CA GLU A 101 -1.68 12.09 -0.34
C GLU A 101 -2.40 11.06 0.54
N LEU A 102 -2.46 9.80 0.11
CA LEU A 102 -3.08 8.70 0.86
C LEU A 102 -2.26 8.26 2.08
N ASN A 103 -0.93 8.23 1.97
CA ASN A 103 -0.05 7.85 3.07
C ASN A 103 1.27 8.66 3.06
N PRO A 104 1.30 9.87 3.68
CA PRO A 104 2.50 10.70 3.73
C PRO A 104 3.64 10.07 4.55
N THR A 105 3.35 9.05 5.35
CA THR A 105 4.33 8.25 6.08
C THR A 105 5.18 7.36 5.17
N PHE A 106 4.70 7.05 3.96
CA PHE A 106 5.45 6.24 2.99
C PHE A 106 6.74 6.96 2.55
N LEU A 107 6.70 8.28 2.36
CA LEU A 107 7.90 9.08 2.07
C LEU A 107 8.88 9.11 3.25
N LYS A 108 8.39 9.17 4.50
CA LYS A 108 9.25 9.16 5.69
C LYS A 108 10.04 7.86 5.85
N ALA A 109 9.53 6.74 5.31
CA ALA A 109 10.26 5.48 5.25
C ALA A 109 11.34 5.48 4.14
N ILE A 110 11.02 6.00 2.95
CA ILE A 110 11.93 6.02 1.79
C ILE A 110 13.06 7.07 1.95
N VAL A 111 12.76 8.25 2.50
CA VAL A 111 13.73 9.36 2.65
C VAL A 111 14.67 9.20 3.87
N ARG A 112 14.39 8.22 4.75
CA ARG A 112 15.18 7.94 5.97
C ARG A 112 15.98 6.63 5.87
N GLY A 113 15.88 5.91 4.75
CA GLY A 113 16.62 4.67 4.47
C GLY A 113 17.95 4.92 3.76
#